data_AF-A0A351YDY1-F1
#
_entry.id   AF-A0A351YDY1-F1
#
_cell.length_a   1.000
_cell.length_b   1.000
_cell.length_c   1.000
_cell.angle_alpha   90.00
_cell.angle_beta   90.00
_cell.angle_gamma   90.00
#
_symmetry.space_group_name_H-M   'P 1'
#
loop_
_entity.id
_entity.type
_entity.pdbx_description
1 polymer ?
#
loop_
_entity_poly.entity_id
_entity_poly.type
_entity_poly.pdbx_seq_one_letter_code
_entity_poly.pdbx_strand_id
1 'polypeptide(L)'
;DFWASWCGPCRQEIPHLKEYYEAFKGQDVAFLSVSIDAKEDQWKKAMSEENMPWDQAIVPNAGKEVMELYQFSGIPFILVIDKEGNIYKKNVRGEAIKTAVQEVLDGKTASPAQPKSVIGGSMMMGSM
;
A
#
# COMPACT_ATOMS: atom_id res chain seq x y z
N ASP A 1 -1.65 -0.99 -3.60
CA ASP A 1 -3.11 -1.06 -3.32
C ASP A 1 -3.47 -2.47 -2.92
N PHE A 2 -4.07 -2.68 -1.74
CA PHE A 2 -4.61 -3.98 -1.35
C PHE A 2 -6.09 -4.04 -1.66
N TRP A 3 -6.51 -5.06 -2.40
CA TRP A 3 -7.86 -5.18 -2.96
C TRP A 3 -8.33 -6.64 -3.06
N ALA A 4 -9.56 -6.85 -3.52
CA ALA A 4 -10.07 -8.18 -3.86
C ALA A 4 -11.18 -8.11 -4.90
N SER A 5 -11.37 -9.19 -5.67
CA SER A 5 -12.36 -9.30 -6.74
C SER A 5 -13.80 -9.05 -6.28
N TRP A 6 -14.11 -9.44 -5.04
CA TRP A 6 -15.43 -9.32 -4.42
C TRP A 6 -15.65 -7.97 -3.70
N CYS A 7 -14.64 -7.12 -3.64
CA CYS A 7 -14.70 -5.84 -2.95
C CYS A 7 -15.27 -4.75 -3.86
N GLY A 8 -16.57 -4.48 -3.73
CA GLY A 8 -17.26 -3.40 -4.46
C GLY A 8 -16.58 -2.04 -4.36
N PRO A 9 -16.27 -1.54 -3.15
CA PRO A 9 -15.56 -0.26 -2.98
C PRO A 9 -14.16 -0.25 -3.61
N CYS A 10 -13.46 -1.39 -3.63
CA CYS A 10 -12.16 -1.50 -4.32
C CYS A 10 -12.33 -1.30 -5.83
N ARG A 11 -13.33 -1.95 -6.43
CA ARG A 11 -13.62 -1.82 -7.86
C ARG A 11 -14.06 -0.40 -8.24
N GLN A 12 -14.71 0.33 -7.32
CA GLN A 12 -15.04 1.75 -7.52
C GLN A 12 -13.81 2.67 -7.51
N GLU A 13 -12.72 2.26 -6.86
CA GLU A 13 -11.45 3.03 -6.81
C GLU A 13 -10.58 2.80 -8.06
N ILE A 14 -10.72 1.66 -8.75
CA ILE A 14 -9.91 1.28 -9.91
C ILE A 14 -9.92 2.34 -11.04
N PRO A 15 -11.07 2.94 -11.42
CA PRO A 15 -11.08 4.01 -12.41
C PRO A 15 -10.20 5.21 -12.04
N HIS A 16 -10.19 5.62 -10.76
CA HIS A 16 -9.32 6.68 -10.27
C HIS A 16 -7.84 6.27 -10.34
N LEU A 17 -7.53 5.03 -9.95
CA LEU A 17 -6.16 4.50 -10.06
C LEU A 17 -5.66 4.47 -11.51
N LYS A 18 -6.52 4.16 -12.49
CA LYS A 18 -6.18 4.24 -13.92
C LYS A 18 -5.89 5.66 -14.37
N GLU A 19 -6.71 6.63 -13.95
CA GLU A 19 -6.46 8.03 -14.24
C GLU A 19 -5.09 8.47 -13.68
N TYR A 20 -4.79 8.11 -12.43
CA TYR A 20 -3.54 8.48 -11.79
C TYR A 20 -2.34 7.75 -12.42
N TYR A 21 -2.49 6.48 -12.78
CA TYR A 21 -1.46 5.72 -13.49
C TYR A 21 -1.06 6.40 -14.80
N GLU A 22 -2.05 6.84 -15.60
CA GLU A 22 -1.75 7.58 -16.84
C GLU A 22 -1.17 8.97 -16.55
N ALA A 23 -1.64 9.68 -15.52
CA ALA A 23 -1.12 11.00 -15.14
C ALA A 23 0.35 10.96 -14.68
N PHE A 24 0.77 9.87 -14.04
CA PHE A 24 2.15 9.68 -13.57
C PHE A 24 3.02 8.86 -14.54
N LYS A 25 2.52 8.57 -15.75
CA LYS A 25 3.26 7.80 -16.75
C LYS A 25 4.54 8.50 -17.16
N GLY A 26 5.65 7.75 -17.13
CA GLY A 26 6.99 8.27 -17.42
C GLY A 26 7.63 9.05 -16.27
N GLN A 27 6.94 9.18 -15.13
CA GLN A 27 7.53 9.69 -13.90
C GLN A 27 8.09 8.53 -13.05
N ASP A 28 8.87 8.87 -12.03
CA ASP A 28 9.50 7.90 -11.13
C ASP A 28 8.51 7.36 -10.08
N VAL A 29 7.44 6.69 -10.56
CA VAL A 29 6.39 6.07 -9.76
C VAL A 29 6.06 4.70 -10.31
N ALA A 30 5.94 3.71 -9.42
CA ALA A 30 5.40 2.39 -9.74
C ALA A 30 4.03 2.19 -9.07
N PHE A 31 3.13 1.51 -9.79
CA PHE A 31 1.83 1.09 -9.27
C PHE A 31 1.83 -0.43 -9.11
N LEU A 32 1.40 -0.90 -7.94
CA LEU A 32 1.24 -2.32 -7.64
C LEU A 32 -0.07 -2.52 -6.89
N SER A 33 -0.91 -3.42 -7.38
CA SER A 33 -2.04 -3.92 -6.59
C SER A 33 -1.82 -5.37 -6.16
N VAL A 34 -2.14 -5.66 -4.90
CA VAL A 34 -1.99 -6.96 -4.26
C VAL A 34 -3.37 -7.45 -3.84
N SER A 35 -3.83 -8.51 -4.48
CA SER A 35 -5.12 -9.13 -4.19
C SER A 35 -5.02 -10.05 -2.97
N ILE A 36 -6.02 -9.93 -2.09
CA ILE A 36 -6.26 -10.85 -0.96
C ILE A 36 -7.36 -11.88 -1.28
N ASP A 37 -7.65 -12.13 -2.56
CA ASP A 37 -8.60 -13.16 -2.97
C ASP A 37 -8.16 -14.55 -2.47
N ALA A 38 -9.13 -15.33 -1.98
CA ALA A 38 -8.87 -16.70 -1.54
C ALA A 38 -8.71 -17.67 -2.71
N LYS A 39 -9.27 -17.32 -3.88
CA LYS A 39 -9.23 -18.17 -5.08
C LYS A 39 -8.67 -17.40 -6.26
N GLU A 40 -7.64 -17.98 -6.88
CA GLU A 40 -6.91 -17.35 -7.99
C GLU A 40 -7.76 -17.17 -9.25
N ASP A 41 -8.74 -18.05 -9.49
CA ASP A 41 -9.67 -17.95 -10.62
C ASP A 41 -10.55 -16.71 -10.55
N GLN A 42 -11.04 -16.36 -9.36
CA GLN A 42 -11.83 -15.15 -9.12
C GLN A 42 -11.00 -13.88 -9.36
N TRP A 43 -9.76 -13.87 -8.87
CA TRP A 43 -8.81 -12.79 -9.12
C TRP A 43 -8.49 -12.65 -10.61
N LYS A 44 -8.18 -13.74 -11.32
CA LYS A 44 -7.92 -13.72 -12.77
C LYS A 44 -9.11 -13.21 -13.58
N LYS A 45 -10.32 -13.61 -13.20
CA LYS A 45 -11.55 -13.09 -13.83
C LYS A 45 -11.65 -11.58 -13.61
N ALA A 46 -11.53 -11.10 -12.38
CA ALA A 46 -11.57 -9.67 -12.09
C ALA A 46 -10.47 -8.89 -12.80
N MET A 47 -9.26 -9.44 -12.90
CA MET A 47 -8.15 -8.87 -13.68
C MET A 47 -8.53 -8.63 -15.15
N SER A 48 -9.22 -9.59 -15.77
CA SER A 48 -9.69 -9.45 -17.16
C SER A 48 -10.85 -8.47 -17.34
N GLU A 49 -11.70 -8.31 -16.32
CA GLU A 49 -12.79 -7.32 -16.33
C GLU A 49 -12.25 -5.90 -16.11
N GLU A 50 -11.39 -5.76 -15.11
CA GLU A 50 -10.88 -4.48 -14.66
C GLU A 50 -9.77 -3.94 -15.52
N ASN A 51 -9.01 -4.76 -16.27
CA ASN A 51 -8.00 -4.30 -17.22
C ASN A 51 -7.05 -3.25 -16.60
N MET A 52 -6.47 -3.57 -15.44
CA MET A 52 -5.53 -2.69 -14.75
C MET A 52 -4.15 -2.76 -15.43
N PRO A 53 -3.64 -1.66 -16.01
CA PRO A 53 -2.43 -1.66 -16.85
C PRO A 53 -1.11 -1.64 -16.08
N TRP A 54 -1.13 -1.92 -14.77
CA TRP A 54 0.05 -1.93 -13.89
C TRP A 54 0.24 -3.31 -13.25
N ASP A 55 1.34 -3.48 -12.51
CA ASP A 55 1.71 -4.76 -11.93
C ASP A 55 0.73 -5.24 -10.86
N GLN A 56 0.50 -6.55 -10.85
CA GLN A 56 -0.51 -7.20 -10.03
C GLN A 56 0.05 -8.46 -9.41
N ALA A 57 -0.31 -8.69 -8.14
CA ALA A 57 0.01 -9.91 -7.43
C ALA A 57 -1.22 -10.42 -6.67
N ILE A 58 -1.25 -11.71 -6.39
CA ILE A 58 -2.17 -12.34 -5.44
C ILE A 58 -1.33 -12.99 -4.35
N VAL A 59 -1.76 -12.85 -3.09
CA VAL A 59 -1.10 -13.48 -1.95
C VAL A 59 -1.88 -14.70 -1.45
N PRO A 60 -1.19 -15.71 -0.89
CA PRO A 60 -1.86 -16.88 -0.33
C PRO A 60 -2.65 -16.53 0.94
N ASN A 61 -3.41 -17.51 1.44
CA ASN A 61 -4.11 -17.44 2.74
C ASN A 61 -5.02 -16.21 2.89
N ALA A 62 -5.67 -15.78 1.81
CA ALA A 62 -6.53 -14.60 1.77
C ALA A 62 -5.87 -13.34 2.39
N GLY A 63 -4.56 -13.19 2.19
CA GLY A 63 -3.80 -12.03 2.61
C GLY A 63 -3.53 -11.90 4.11
N LYS A 64 -3.75 -12.94 4.93
CA LYS A 64 -3.53 -12.87 6.38
C LYS A 64 -2.16 -12.28 6.76
N GLU A 65 -1.10 -12.72 6.10
CA GLU A 65 0.27 -12.27 6.38
C GLU A 65 0.48 -10.78 6.03
N VAL A 66 0.00 -10.33 4.87
CA VAL A 66 0.15 -8.92 4.48
C VAL A 66 -0.73 -7.99 5.32
N MET A 67 -1.92 -8.46 5.73
CA MET A 67 -2.79 -7.73 6.65
C MET A 67 -2.12 -7.52 8.02
N GLU A 68 -1.43 -8.55 8.51
CA GLU A 68 -0.62 -8.46 9.73
C GLU A 68 0.60 -7.55 9.53
N LEU A 69 1.38 -7.76 8.48
CA LEU A 69 2.61 -6.98 8.24
C LEU A 69 2.33 -5.47 8.07
N TYR A 70 1.31 -5.13 7.30
CA TYR A 70 0.93 -3.74 7.03
C TYR A 70 -0.14 -3.18 7.98
N GLN A 71 -0.59 -4.00 8.93
CA GLN A 71 -1.53 -3.64 10.01
C GLN A 71 -2.83 -3.01 9.49
N PHE A 72 -3.51 -3.70 8.57
CA PHE A 72 -4.82 -3.29 8.07
C PHE A 72 -5.86 -4.42 8.21
N SER A 73 -7.12 -4.04 8.43
CA SER A 73 -8.23 -4.97 8.66
C SER A 73 -9.35 -4.85 7.62
N GLY A 74 -9.22 -3.95 6.64
CA GLY A 74 -10.24 -3.71 5.63
C GLY A 74 -9.63 -3.22 4.32
N ILE A 75 -10.32 -3.53 3.23
CA ILE A 75 -9.97 -3.13 1.86
C ILE A 75 -11.04 -2.19 1.28
N PRO A 76 -10.69 -1.27 0.35
CA PRO A 76 -9.35 -1.06 -0.21
C PRO A 76 -8.34 -0.62 0.87
N PHE A 77 -7.05 -0.81 0.66
CA PHE A 77 -6.03 -0.24 1.55
C PHE A 77 -4.84 0.19 0.71
N ILE A 78 -4.70 1.48 0.50
CA ILE A 78 -3.69 2.03 -0.40
C ILE A 78 -2.58 2.65 0.43
N LEU A 79 -1.36 2.29 0.09
CA LEU A 79 -0.13 2.82 0.64
C LEU A 79 0.57 3.67 -0.43
N VAL A 80 1.15 4.79 0.00
CA VAL A 80 2.15 5.51 -0.78
C VAL A 80 3.48 5.32 -0.07
N ILE A 81 4.45 4.78 -0.81
CA ILE A 81 5.79 4.48 -0.33
C ILE A 81 6.74 5.47 -0.99
N ASP A 82 7.63 6.08 -0.21
CA ASP A 82 8.62 7.02 -0.74
C ASP A 82 9.84 6.30 -1.35
N LYS A 83 10.76 7.08 -1.92
CA LYS A 83 11.96 6.56 -2.59
C LYS A 83 12.93 5.83 -1.65
N GLU A 84 12.79 6.02 -0.34
CA GLU A 84 13.59 5.35 0.68
C GLU A 84 12.93 4.03 1.16
N GLY A 85 11.74 3.70 0.63
CA GLY A 85 10.99 2.52 1.02
C GLY A 85 10.14 2.73 2.28
N ASN A 86 10.01 3.97 2.77
CA ASN A 86 9.18 4.27 3.93
C ASN A 86 7.73 4.52 3.52
N ILE A 87 6.79 4.14 4.38
CA ILE A 87 5.37 4.38 4.12
C ILE A 87 5.04 5.85 4.41
N TYR A 88 4.96 6.68 3.36
CA TYR A 88 4.61 8.10 3.42
C TYR A 88 3.16 8.34 3.86
N LYS A 89 2.22 7.60 3.25
CA LYS A 89 0.79 7.66 3.60
C LYS A 89 0.17 6.27 3.59
N LYS A 90 -0.81 6.08 4.47
CA LYS A 90 -1.63 4.86 4.59
C LYS A 90 -3.09 5.19 4.41
N ASN A 91 -3.83 4.23 3.88
CA ASN A 91 -5.28 4.26 3.74
C ASN A 91 -5.83 5.48 2.97
N VAL A 92 -5.09 5.97 1.97
CA VAL A 92 -5.54 7.08 1.11
C VAL A 92 -6.56 6.62 0.08
N ARG A 93 -7.41 7.53 -0.41
CA ARG A 93 -8.48 7.31 -1.41
C ARG A 93 -8.65 8.54 -2.29
N GLY A 94 -9.17 8.34 -3.51
CA GLY A 94 -9.43 9.38 -4.49
C GLY A 94 -8.24 10.32 -4.67
N GLU A 95 -8.52 11.62 -4.73
CA GLU A 95 -7.51 12.66 -4.96
C GLU A 95 -6.40 12.69 -3.90
N ALA A 96 -6.62 12.13 -2.69
CA ALA A 96 -5.56 12.03 -1.69
C ALA A 96 -4.44 11.08 -2.13
N ILE A 97 -4.72 10.11 -3.00
CA ILE A 97 -3.70 9.23 -3.60
C ILE A 97 -2.80 10.07 -4.51
N LYS A 98 -3.39 10.77 -5.48
CA LYS A 98 -2.67 11.62 -6.44
C LYS A 98 -1.84 12.69 -5.72
N THR A 99 -2.44 13.34 -4.72
CA THR A 99 -1.75 14.35 -3.91
C THR A 99 -0.54 13.75 -3.20
N ALA A 100 -0.69 12.60 -2.54
CA ALA A 100 0.39 11.96 -1.81
C ALA A 100 1.53 11.48 -2.74
N VAL A 101 1.21 10.99 -3.93
CA VAL A 101 2.22 10.62 -4.94
C VAL A 101 2.98 11.85 -5.42
N GLN A 102 2.28 12.95 -5.75
CA GLN A 102 2.92 14.19 -6.17
C GLN A 102 3.85 14.75 -5.10
N GLU A 103 3.41 14.73 -3.84
CA GLU A 103 4.23 15.15 -2.70
C GLU A 103 5.54 14.38 -2.60
N VAL A 104 5.50 13.06 -2.79
CA VAL A 104 6.70 12.21 -2.79
C VAL A 104 7.61 12.52 -3.98
N LEU A 105 7.03 12.76 -5.16
CA LEU A 105 7.78 13.15 -6.35
C LEU A 105 8.45 14.51 -6.20
N ASP A 106 7.82 15.43 -5.48
CA ASP A 106 8.36 16.75 -5.13
C ASP A 106 9.43 16.69 -4.02
N GLY A 107 9.78 15.49 -3.56
CA GLY A 107 10.85 15.25 -2.60
C GLY A 107 10.41 15.21 -1.13
N LYS A 108 9.10 15.15 -0.83
CA LYS A 108 8.67 14.85 0.54
C LYS A 108 8.92 13.38 0.85
N THR A 109 9.47 13.11 2.02
CA THR A 109 9.66 11.77 2.54
C THR A 109 8.77 11.53 3.74
N ALA A 110 8.55 10.26 4.09
CA ALA A 110 7.92 9.93 5.35
C ALA A 110 8.73 10.58 6.48
N SER A 111 8.05 11.18 7.46
CA SER A 111 8.76 11.58 8.68
C SER A 111 9.45 10.33 9.22
N PRO A 112 10.74 10.40 9.61
CA PRO A 112 11.43 9.25 10.16
C PRO A 112 10.54 8.68 11.24
N ALA A 113 10.17 7.39 11.10
CA ALA A 113 9.52 6.69 12.19
C ALA A 113 10.44 6.92 13.39
N GLN A 114 9.97 7.70 14.37
CA GLN A 114 10.71 7.92 15.61
C GLN A 114 11.18 6.54 16.03
N PRO A 115 12.50 6.29 16.17
CA PRO A 115 12.94 4.98 16.62
C PRO A 115 12.17 4.73 17.91
N LYS A 116 11.37 3.65 17.94
CA LYS A 116 10.71 3.22 19.18
C LYS A 116 11.83 3.23 20.20
N SER A 117 11.74 4.14 21.17
CA SER A 117 12.79 4.32 22.17
C SER A 117 13.06 2.95 22.77
N VAL A 118 14.14 2.32 22.33
CA VAL A 118 14.68 1.16 23.00
C VAL A 118 15.37 1.81 24.18
N ILE A 119 14.60 2.04 25.25
CA ILE A 119 15.16 2.35 26.55
C ILE A 119 15.95 1.10 26.91
N GLY A 120 17.21 1.11 26.49
CA GLY A 120 18.18 0.10 26.81
C GLY A 120 18.25 -0.01 28.33
N GLY A 121 18.19 -1.24 28.81
CA GLY A 121 18.63 -1.55 30.15
C GLY A 121 20.04 -0.98 30.34
N SER A 122 20.18 -0.14 31.35
CA SER A 122 21.48 0.19 31.93
C SER A 122 21.53 -0.46 33.30
N MET A 123 22.35 -1.50 33.41
CA MET A 123 22.97 -1.91 34.66
C MET A 123 23.57 -0.67 35.34
N MET A 124 23.30 -0.47 36.62
CA MET A 124 24.29 0.10 37.53
C MET A 124 24.28 -0.64 38.86
N MET A 125 25.46 -1.15 39.18
CA MET A 125 25.86 -1.67 40.49
C MET A 125 25.58 -0.64 41.60
N GLY A 126 25.11 -1.14 42.74
CA GLY A 126 25.11 -0.41 44.00
C GLY A 126 25.65 -1.32 45.10
N SER A 127 26.93 -1.16 45.40
CA SER A 127 27.60 -1.73 46.55
C SER A 127 27.00 -1.19 47.85
N MET A 128 26.69 -2.08 48.81
CA MET A 128 27.01 -2.00 50.24
C MET A 128 26.52 -3.27 50.95
#